data_AF-A0AAE3LYV3-F1
#
_entry.id   AF-A0AAE3LYV3-F1
#
_cell.length_a   1.000
_cell.length_b   1.000
_cell.length_c   1.000
_cell.angle_alpha   90.00
_cell.angle_beta   90.00
_cell.angle_gamma   90.00
#
_symmetry.space_group_name_H-M   'P 1'
#
loop_
_entity.id
_entity.type
_entity.pdbx_description
1 polymer ?
#
loop_
_entity_poly.entity_id
_entity_poly.type
_entity_poly.pdbx_seq_one_letter_code
_entity_poly.pdbx_strand_id
1 'polypeptide(L)' 'PEAQARAQDPNVLGYGTVLNMDALSADDRAVFDALELGIATLSPAELGSVQAEPHPSWMTRIADDWAERYGSGQ' A
#
# COMPACT_ATOMS: atom_id res chain seq x y z
N PRO A 1 7.29 8.55 -15.67
CA PRO A 1 7.60 7.42 -14.75
C PRO A 1 8.73 7.75 -13.74
N GLU A 2 9.76 8.50 -14.15
CA GLU A 2 10.94 8.84 -13.33
C GLU A 2 10.64 9.36 -11.91
N ALA A 3 9.68 10.29 -11.76
CA ALA A 3 9.32 10.82 -10.45
C ALA A 3 8.78 9.73 -9.51
N GLN A 4 8.04 8.76 -10.04
CA GLN A 4 7.49 7.64 -9.28
C GLN A 4 8.59 6.63 -8.92
N ALA A 5 9.49 6.31 -9.85
CA ALA A 5 10.64 5.45 -9.56
C ALA A 5 11.54 6.07 -8.49
N ARG A 6 11.80 7.38 -8.57
CA ARG A 6 12.55 8.13 -7.54
C ARG A 6 11.85 8.12 -6.18
N ALA A 7 10.52 8.22 -6.14
CA ALA A 7 9.78 8.14 -4.89
C ALA A 7 9.81 6.72 -4.29
N GLN A 8 9.86 5.69 -5.13
CA GLN A 8 9.90 4.30 -4.68
C GLN A 8 11.28 3.84 -4.18
N ASP A 9 12.37 4.50 -4.59
CA ASP A 9 13.69 4.26 -4.04
C ASP A 9 13.67 4.40 -2.50
N PRO A 10 14.02 3.33 -1.75
CA PRO A 10 14.06 3.33 -0.29
C PRO A 10 15.02 4.38 0.30
N ASN A 11 16.03 4.79 -0.45
CA ASN A 11 17.00 5.82 -0.03
C ASN A 11 16.46 7.25 -0.21
N VAL A 12 15.26 7.41 -0.79
CA VAL A 12 14.64 8.71 -1.06
C VAL A 12 13.35 8.90 -0.28
N LEU A 13 12.29 8.15 -0.61
CA LEU A 13 11.01 8.20 0.10
C LEU A 13 10.47 6.81 0.44
N GLY A 14 10.78 5.79 -0.38
CA GLY A 14 10.25 4.43 -0.21
C GLY A 14 8.75 4.28 -0.48
N TYR A 15 8.11 5.22 -1.19
CA TYR A 15 6.69 5.12 -1.52
C TYR A 15 6.46 4.30 -2.78
N GLY A 16 5.68 3.23 -2.65
CA GLY A 16 5.26 2.41 -3.79
C GLY A 16 4.58 3.24 -4.88
N THR A 17 4.83 2.88 -6.14
CA THR A 17 4.25 3.59 -7.27
C THR A 17 2.74 3.37 -7.40
N VAL A 18 2.03 4.39 -7.89
CA VAL A 18 0.60 4.32 -8.27
C VAL A 18 0.41 4.14 -9.78
N LEU A 19 1.48 3.94 -10.54
CA LEU A 19 1.40 3.74 -11.98
C LEU A 19 0.87 2.35 -12.31
N ASN A 20 0.11 2.26 -13.41
CA ASN A 20 -0.20 0.97 -14.01
C ASN A 20 1.05 0.44 -14.74
N MET A 21 1.73 -0.54 -14.15
CA MET A 21 2.98 -1.11 -14.65
C MET A 21 2.83 -1.81 -16.01
N ASP A 22 1.63 -2.28 -16.36
CA ASP A 22 1.36 -2.96 -17.63
C ASP A 22 1.11 -1.97 -18.77
N ALA A 23 0.88 -0.70 -18.46
CA ALA A 23 0.76 0.38 -19.44
C ALA A 23 2.10 1.04 -19.78
N LEU A 24 3.19 0.67 -19.08
CA LEU A 24 4.52 1.24 -19.31
C LEU A 24 5.24 0.56 -20.48
N SER A 25 6.16 1.29 -21.11
CA SER A 25 7.13 0.70 -22.03
C SER A 25 8.08 -0.23 -21.28
N ALA A 26 8.74 -1.14 -22.01
CA ALA A 26 9.74 -2.03 -21.41
C ALA A 26 10.88 -1.24 -20.76
N ASP A 27 11.33 -0.17 -21.39
CA ASP A 27 12.42 0.68 -20.90
C ASP A 27 12.01 1.41 -19.60
N ASP A 28 10.79 1.94 -19.54
CA ASP A 28 10.26 2.60 -18.34
C ASP A 28 10.07 1.61 -17.19
N ARG A 29 9.62 0.39 -17.49
CA ARG A 29 9.41 -0.67 -16.49
C ARG A 29 10.75 -1.14 -15.90
N ALA A 30 11.78 -1.24 -16.73
CA ALA A 30 13.13 -1.63 -16.29
C ALA A 30 13.70 -0.70 -15.21
N VAL A 31 13.31 0.58 -15.18
CA VAL A 31 13.74 1.52 -14.12
C VAL A 31 13.21 1.09 -12.74
N PHE A 32 12.00 0.52 -12.67
CA PHE A 32 11.43 0.03 -11.41
C PHE A 32 12.00 -1.33 -11.01
N ASP A 33 12.21 -2.22 -11.99
CA ASP A 33 12.77 -3.55 -11.76
C ASP A 33 14.21 -3.49 -11.23
N ALA A 34 14.94 -2.40 -11.52
CA ALA A 34 16.30 -2.17 -11.05
C ALA A 34 16.39 -1.65 -9.60
N LEU A 35 15.26 -1.31 -8.95
CA LEU A 35 15.27 -0.78 -7.58
C LEU A 35 15.55 -1.88 -6.55
N GLU A 36 16.55 -1.66 -5.69
CA GLU A 36 16.84 -2.52 -4.55
C GLU A 36 15.90 -2.20 -3.37
N LEU A 37 14.69 -2.79 -3.38
CA LEU A 37 13.65 -2.48 -2.39
C LEU A 37 13.91 -3.05 -0.98
N GLY A 38 14.84 -4.01 -0.86
CA GLY A 38 15.14 -4.74 0.37
C GLY A 38 14.15 -5.87 0.67
N ILE A 39 14.43 -6.67 1.71
CA ILE A 39 13.71 -7.93 2.00
C ILE A 39 12.25 -7.76 2.46
N ALA A 40 11.89 -6.57 2.94
CA ALA A 40 10.60 -6.30 3.58
C ALA A 40 9.60 -5.58 2.66
N THR A 41 10.06 -5.13 1.49
CA THR A 41 9.25 -4.30 0.58
C THR A 41 8.88 -5.12 -0.64
N LEU A 42 7.58 -5.36 -0.81
CA LEU A 42 7.05 -6.04 -1.98
C LEU A 42 7.09 -5.10 -3.20
N SER A 43 7.32 -5.66 -4.38
CA SER A 43 7.11 -4.97 -5.65
C SER A 43 5.62 -4.72 -5.91
N PRO A 44 5.28 -3.79 -6.84
CA PRO A 44 3.89 -3.57 -7.23
C PRO A 44 3.17 -4.84 -7.72
N ALA A 45 3.89 -5.75 -8.38
CA ALA A 45 3.33 -7.01 -8.86
C ALA A 45 3.02 -8.01 -7.73
N GLU A 46 3.78 -7.95 -6.63
CA GLU A 46 3.64 -8.85 -5.48
C GLU A 46 2.57 -8.40 -4.49
N LEU A 47 2.23 -7.11 -4.45
CA LEU A 47 1.16 -6.57 -3.60
C LEU A 47 -0.23 -7.12 -3.94
N GLY A 48 -0.41 -7.67 -5.14
CA GLY A 48 -1.64 -8.32 -5.58
C GLY A 48 -2.81 -7.34 -5.78
N SER A 49 -4.03 -7.85 -5.63
CA SER A 49 -5.24 -7.05 -5.85
C SER A 49 -5.54 -6.15 -4.65
N VAL A 50 -5.66 -4.84 -4.91
CA VAL A 50 -6.12 -3.87 -3.90
C VAL A 50 -7.53 -4.23 -3.46
N GLN A 51 -7.71 -4.34 -2.15
CA GLN A 51 -9.01 -4.57 -1.54
C GLN A 51 -9.67 -3.24 -1.21
N ALA A 52 -10.99 -3.18 -1.37
CA ALA A 52 -11.76 -2.02 -0.98
C ALA A 52 -11.64 -1.78 0.53
N GLU A 53 -11.56 -0.51 0.93
CA GLU A 53 -11.66 -0.16 2.33
C GLU A 53 -13.01 -0.61 2.90
N PRO A 54 -13.05 -1.06 4.18
CA PRO A 54 -14.31 -1.44 4.82
C PRO A 54 -15.26 -0.24 4.92
N HIS A 55 -16.57 -0.51 4.82
CA HIS A 55 -17.59 0.54 4.91
C HIS A 55 -17.46 1.33 6.22
N PRO A 56 -17.42 2.68 6.22
CA PRO A 56 -17.06 3.49 7.39
C PRO A 56 -17.82 3.19 8.70
N SER A 57 -19.04 2.66 8.61
CA SER A 57 -19.81 2.24 9.79
C SER A 57 -19.22 1.05 10.57
N TRP A 58 -18.24 0.34 10.02
CA TRP A 58 -17.63 -0.84 10.64
C TRP A 58 -16.99 -0.51 11.99
N MET A 59 -16.27 0.62 12.08
CA MET A 59 -15.59 1.08 13.29
C MET A 59 -16.58 1.40 14.40
N THR A 60 -17.69 2.09 14.07
CA THR A 60 -18.74 2.41 15.04
C THR A 60 -19.29 1.13 15.68
N ARG A 61 -19.61 0.13 14.86
CA ARG A 61 -20.15 -1.14 15.35
C ARG A 61 -19.16 -1.88 16.25
N ILE A 62 -17.87 -1.90 15.91
CA ILE A 62 -16.84 -2.51 16.77
C ILE A 62 -16.70 -1.76 18.10
N ALA A 63 -16.72 -0.43 18.07
CA ALA A 63 -16.60 0.38 19.27
C ALA A 63 -17.77 0.16 20.23
N ASP A 64 -19.00 0.13 19.72
CA ASP A 64 -20.21 -0.15 20.51
C ASP A 64 -20.15 -1.55 21.14
N ASP A 65 -19.83 -2.57 20.34
CA ASP A 65 -19.66 -3.95 20.76
C ASP A 65 -18.56 -4.11 21.84
N TRP A 66 -17.47 -3.36 21.71
CA TRP A 66 -16.37 -3.38 22.67
C TRP A 66 -16.80 -2.74 24.00
N ALA A 67 -17.49 -1.60 23.94
CA ALA A 67 -18.01 -0.92 25.12
C ALA A 67 -19.05 -1.76 25.86
N GLU A 68 -19.92 -2.48 25.15
CA GLU A 68 -20.88 -3.40 25.76
C GLU A 68 -20.19 -4.54 26.52
N ARG A 69 -19.15 -5.14 25.92
CA ARG A 69 -18.47 -6.32 26.49
C ARG A 69 -17.49 -5.98 27.61
N TYR A 70 -16.80 -4.85 27.47
CA TYR A 70 -15.62 -4.53 28.29
C TYR A 70 -15.68 -3.15 28.92
N GLY A 71 -16.67 -2.32 28.56
CA GLY A 71 -16.92 -1.08 29.28
C GLY A 71 -17.37 -1.43 30.69
N SER A 72 -16.46 -1.32 31.66
CA SER A 72 -16.80 -1.34 33.08
C SER A 72 -17.78 -0.20 33.33
N GLY A 73 -19.07 -0.53 33.41
CA GLY A 73 -20.14 0.46 33.44
C GLY A 73 -20.07 1.38 34.65
N GLN A 74 -20.33 2.66 34.40
CA GLN A 74 -20.67 3.76 35.32
C GLN A 74 -19.60 4.21 36.33
#